data_AF-A0A077ZVJ4-F1
#
_entry.id   AF-A0A077ZVJ4-F1
#
_cell.length_a   1.000
_cell.length_b   1.000
_cell.length_c   1.000
_cell.angle_alpha   90.00
_cell.angle_beta   90.00
_cell.angle_gamma   90.00
#
_symmetry.space_group_name_H-M   'P 1'
#
loop_
_entity.id
_entity.type
_entity.pdbx_description
1 polymer ?
#
loop_
_entity_poly.entity_id
_entity_poly.type
_entity_poly.pdbx_seq_one_letter_code
_entity_poly.pdbx_strand_id
1 'polypeptide(L)'
;MKSNIIAVLLLALLSISTLAQDYSRFSKAVFSYPKGRYHEISEELRTFLETELSNYKPIEVVEGDNLVQSKIEYIESTNGEVGETAFPKYFPVSMLKEMLYQNGMKLQGPAEDL
;
A
#
# COMPACT_ATOMS: atom_id res chain seq x y z
N MET A 1 -55.75 -13.45 -38.48
CA MET A 1 -54.57 -13.14 -39.34
C MET A 1 -53.73 -12.11 -38.60
N LYS A 2 -52.42 -12.36 -38.50
CA LYS A 2 -51.25 -11.46 -38.31
C LYS A 2 -51.57 -10.01 -37.83
N SER A 3 -50.94 -9.50 -36.77
CA SER A 3 -49.51 -9.20 -36.77
C SER A 3 -48.90 -9.09 -35.37
N ASN A 4 -47.70 -9.67 -35.25
CA ASN A 4 -46.72 -9.38 -34.22
C ASN A 4 -46.12 -7.98 -34.47
N ILE A 5 -45.95 -7.17 -33.42
CA ILE A 5 -44.98 -6.07 -33.44
C ILE A 5 -43.97 -6.30 -32.32
N ILE A 6 -42.73 -6.17 -32.75
CA ILE A 6 -41.48 -6.50 -32.09
C ILE A 6 -41.14 -5.47 -31.01
N ALA A 7 -40.49 -6.01 -29.98
CA ALA A 7 -39.76 -5.39 -28.89
C ALA A 7 -39.15 -4.00 -29.16
N VAL A 8 -39.25 -3.15 -28.13
CA VAL A 8 -38.09 -2.40 -27.64
C VAL A 8 -38.09 -2.52 -26.12
N LEU A 9 -37.55 -3.63 -25.61
CA LEU A 9 -37.07 -3.64 -24.24
C LEU A 9 -35.77 -2.83 -24.27
N LEU A 10 -35.87 -1.54 -23.94
CA LEU A 10 -34.71 -0.71 -23.66
C LEU A 10 -34.10 -1.24 -22.35
N LEU A 11 -33.26 -2.26 -22.49
CA LEU A 11 -32.29 -2.62 -21.48
C LEU A 11 -31.31 -1.45 -21.44
N ALA A 12 -31.64 -0.42 -20.64
CA ALA A 12 -30.60 0.45 -20.14
C ALA A 12 -29.69 -0.46 -19.32
N LEU A 13 -28.59 -0.92 -19.94
CA LEU A 13 -27.38 -1.24 -19.21
C LEU A 13 -27.04 0.05 -18.47
N LEU A 14 -27.58 0.19 -17.28
CA LEU A 14 -27.03 1.03 -16.24
C LEU A 14 -25.68 0.41 -15.95
N SER A 15 -24.69 0.88 -16.72
CA SER A 15 -23.29 0.98 -16.38
C SER A 15 -23.22 1.75 -15.06
N ILE A 16 -23.63 1.11 -13.97
CA ILE A 16 -23.15 1.48 -12.66
C ILE A 16 -21.74 0.93 -12.69
N SER A 17 -20.84 1.74 -13.25
CA SER A 17 -19.45 1.78 -12.86
C SER A 17 -19.48 1.55 -11.36
N THR A 18 -19.04 0.37 -10.96
CA THR A 18 -18.79 0.02 -9.57
C THR A 18 -18.22 1.27 -8.94
N LEU A 19 -18.92 1.75 -7.91
CA LEU A 19 -18.38 2.72 -6.99
C LEU A 19 -17.06 2.08 -6.52
N ALA A 20 -15.96 2.41 -7.18
CA ALA A 20 -14.62 2.15 -6.70
C ALA A 20 -14.46 3.14 -5.55
N GLN A 21 -15.19 2.86 -4.46
CA GLN A 21 -14.75 3.28 -3.15
C GLN A 21 -13.31 2.80 -3.08
N ASP A 22 -12.44 3.76 -2.80
CA ASP A 22 -11.00 3.71 -2.75
C ASP A 22 -10.56 2.75 -1.62
N TYR A 23 -11.01 1.49 -1.68
CA TYR A 23 -10.66 0.43 -0.76
C TYR A 23 -9.25 0.00 -1.15
N SER A 24 -8.27 0.62 -0.51
CA SER A 24 -6.93 0.06 -0.45
C SER A 24 -7.05 -1.40 -0.02
N ARG A 25 -6.56 -2.32 -0.87
CA ARG A 25 -6.47 -3.77 -0.58
C ARG A 25 -5.82 -4.00 0.79
N PHE A 26 -4.86 -3.15 1.13
CA PHE A 26 -4.12 -3.21 2.38
C PHE A 26 -4.61 -2.18 3.40
N SER A 27 -4.72 -2.63 4.65
CA SER A 27 -5.17 -1.83 5.80
C SER A 27 -4.02 -1.09 6.47
N LYS A 28 -2.82 -1.67 6.43
CA LYS A 28 -1.58 -1.08 6.94
C LYS A 28 -0.35 -1.74 6.30
N ALA A 29 0.79 -1.07 6.45
CA ALA A 29 2.09 -1.68 6.23
C ALA A 29 2.83 -1.82 7.58
N VAL A 30 3.60 -2.88 7.73
CA VAL A 30 4.49 -3.11 8.88
C VAL A 30 5.91 -3.14 8.37
N PHE A 31 6.70 -2.13 8.72
CA PHE A 31 8.13 -2.15 8.49
C PHE A 31 8.82 -2.78 9.70
N SER A 32 9.57 -3.85 9.46
CA SER A 32 10.37 -4.51 10.50
C SER A 32 11.84 -4.50 10.13
N TYR A 33 12.72 -4.26 11.11
CA TYR A 33 14.16 -4.19 10.88
C TYR A 33 15.01 -4.73 12.05
N PRO A 34 16.18 -5.31 11.73
CA PRO A 34 17.12 -5.80 12.75
C PRO A 34 17.73 -4.67 13.55
N LYS A 35 17.66 -4.79 14.88
CA LYS A 35 18.27 -3.84 15.80
C LYS A 35 19.76 -3.65 15.51
N GLY A 36 20.17 -2.39 15.35
CA GLY A 36 21.58 -2.05 15.16
C GLY A 36 22.25 -2.66 13.93
N ARG A 37 21.51 -3.07 12.89
CA ARG A 37 22.10 -3.62 11.63
C ARG A 37 21.80 -2.81 10.38
N TYR A 38 21.51 -1.52 10.51
CA TYR A 38 21.33 -0.58 9.40
C TYR A 38 22.59 -0.35 8.53
N HIS A 39 23.71 -0.98 8.87
CA HIS A 39 25.04 -0.68 8.33
C HIS A 39 25.23 -1.30 6.95
N GLU A 40 24.45 -2.33 6.62
CA GLU A 40 24.54 -3.12 5.39
C GLU A 40 23.72 -2.55 4.22
N ILE A 41 22.98 -1.46 4.45
CA ILE A 41 22.20 -0.77 3.43
C ILE A 41 22.81 0.57 3.04
N SER A 42 22.47 1.06 1.85
CA SER A 42 22.92 2.37 1.36
C SER A 42 22.50 3.50 2.31
N GLU A 43 23.28 4.57 2.36
CA GLU A 43 23.00 5.76 3.18
C GLU A 43 21.64 6.38 2.84
N GLU A 44 21.29 6.42 1.55
CA GLU A 44 19.99 6.88 1.07
C GLU A 44 18.84 6.03 1.64
N LEU A 45 18.96 4.70 1.57
CA LEU A 45 17.94 3.79 2.08
C LEU A 45 17.84 3.89 3.61
N ARG A 46 18.97 4.00 4.31
CA ARG A 46 18.99 4.21 5.76
C ARG A 46 18.24 5.47 6.15
N THR A 47 18.55 6.58 5.49
CA THR A 47 17.94 7.88 5.73
C THR A 47 16.42 7.80 5.54
N PHE A 48 15.96 7.21 4.44
CA PHE A 48 14.54 7.01 4.17
C PHE A 48 13.84 6.20 5.28
N LEU A 49 14.43 5.08 5.71
CA LEU A 49 13.84 4.19 6.72
C LEU A 49 13.80 4.82 8.12
N GLU A 50 14.80 5.61 8.49
CA GLU A 50 14.92 6.24 9.81
C GLU A 50 14.11 7.53 9.95
N THR A 51 13.89 8.29 8.87
CA THR A 51 13.38 9.67 8.96
C THR A 51 12.07 9.91 8.22
N GLU A 52 11.85 9.24 7.09
CA GLU A 52 10.70 9.51 6.22
C GLU A 52 9.61 8.45 6.36
N LEU A 53 10.02 7.18 6.50
CA LEU A 53 9.09 6.05 6.43
C LEU A 53 7.98 6.14 7.48
N SER A 54 8.29 6.57 8.71
CA SER A 54 7.31 6.72 9.79
C SER A 54 6.19 7.72 9.49
N ASN A 55 6.41 8.63 8.54
CA ASN A 55 5.44 9.64 8.12
C ASN A 55 4.41 9.08 7.14
N TYR A 56 4.66 7.92 6.52
CA TYR A 56 3.65 7.24 5.73
C TYR A 56 2.57 6.66 6.65
N LYS A 57 1.29 6.82 6.32
CA LYS A 57 0.18 6.25 7.08
C LYS A 57 -0.77 5.49 6.16
N PRO A 58 -1.33 4.35 6.60
CA PRO A 58 -1.11 3.69 7.91
C PRO A 58 0.12 2.74 7.95
N ILE A 59 1.26 3.17 8.54
CA ILE A 59 2.45 2.31 8.76
C ILE A 59 2.76 2.11 10.24
N GLU A 60 3.22 0.91 10.58
CA GLU A 60 3.81 0.55 11.86
C GLU A 60 5.30 0.22 11.68
N VAL A 61 6.13 0.63 12.62
CA VAL A 61 7.58 0.44 12.59
C VAL A 61 7.99 -0.42 13.78
N VAL A 62 8.65 -1.55 13.52
CA VAL A 62 9.02 -2.56 14.52
C VAL A 62 10.52 -2.84 14.44
N GLU A 63 11.24 -2.55 15.52
CA GLU A 63 12.62 -3.00 15.71
C GLU A 63 12.62 -4.38 16.39
N GLY A 64 13.48 -5.31 15.95
CA GLY A 64 13.58 -6.62 16.56
C GLY A 64 14.99 -7.21 16.57
N ASP A 65 15.34 -7.91 17.63
CA ASP A 65 16.67 -8.54 17.82
C ASP A 65 16.84 -9.83 16.98
N ASN A 66 15.73 -10.51 16.66
CA ASN A 66 15.73 -11.80 15.95
C ASN A 66 15.41 -11.66 14.44
N LEU A 67 15.43 -10.42 13.91
CA LEU A 67 15.17 -10.19 12.50
C LEU A 67 16.47 -10.41 11.71
N VAL A 68 16.37 -11.15 10.61
CA VAL A 68 17.54 -11.43 9.75
C VAL A 68 17.84 -10.25 8.83
N GLN A 69 16.81 -9.57 8.34
CA GLN A 69 16.90 -8.44 7.43
C GLN A 69 15.66 -7.56 7.54
N SER A 70 15.73 -6.34 7.00
CA SER A 70 14.58 -5.44 6.95
C SER A 70 13.55 -5.89 5.91
N LYS A 71 12.26 -5.69 6.21
CA LYS A 71 11.13 -5.98 5.32
C LYS A 71 9.95 -5.04 5.57
N ILE A 72 9.13 -4.84 4.55
CA ILE A 72 7.83 -4.17 4.61
C ILE A 72 6.78 -5.23 4.29
N GLU A 73 5.86 -5.48 5.23
CA GLU A 73 4.74 -6.40 5.07
C GLU A 73 3.44 -5.61 4.90
N TYR A 74 2.70 -5.86 3.84
CA TYR A 74 1.41 -5.23 3.59
C TYR A 74 0.29 -6.14 4.11
N ILE A 75 -0.52 -5.60 5.02
CA ILE A 75 -1.53 -6.36 5.75
C ILE A 75 -2.88 -6.19 5.06
N GLU A 76 -3.48 -7.29 4.61
CA GLU A 76 -4.77 -7.32 3.92
C GLU A 76 -5.89 -6.73 4.78
N SER A 77 -6.72 -5.89 4.19
CA SER A 77 -7.89 -5.29 4.86
C SER A 77 -8.97 -6.32 5.18
N THR A 78 -9.00 -7.45 4.48
CA THR A 78 -10.08 -8.44 4.54
C THR A 78 -9.92 -9.43 5.69
N ASN A 79 -8.69 -9.86 5.99
CA ASN A 79 -8.41 -10.93 6.95
C ASN A 79 -7.27 -10.60 7.94
N GLY A 80 -6.57 -9.48 7.76
CA GLY A 80 -5.45 -9.10 8.64
C GLY A 80 -4.17 -9.91 8.45
N GLU A 81 -4.09 -10.74 7.40
CA GLU A 81 -2.90 -11.52 7.07
C GLU A 81 -1.91 -10.72 6.21
N VAL A 82 -0.67 -11.19 6.11
CA VAL A 82 0.33 -10.62 5.20
C VAL A 82 -0.04 -10.99 3.77
N GLY A 83 -0.46 -10.02 2.96
CA GLY A 83 -0.74 -10.23 1.54
C GLY A 83 0.50 -10.11 0.67
N GLU A 84 1.40 -9.17 1.01
CA GLU A 84 2.63 -8.93 0.26
C GLU A 84 3.81 -8.59 1.17
N THR A 85 5.02 -8.89 0.71
CA THR A 85 6.27 -8.56 1.41
C THR A 85 7.29 -7.99 0.45
N ALA A 86 7.86 -6.83 0.79
CA ALA A 86 8.97 -6.21 0.10
C ALA A 86 10.22 -6.21 0.99
N PHE A 87 11.39 -6.36 0.38
CA PHE A 87 12.68 -6.29 1.08
C PHE A 87 13.42 -5.03 0.62
N PRO A 88 13.43 -3.94 1.43
CA PRO A 88 13.89 -2.63 0.99
C PRO A 88 15.27 -2.59 0.34
N LYS A 89 16.20 -3.45 0.78
CA LYS A 89 17.57 -3.50 0.25
C LYS A 89 17.68 -3.82 -1.25
N TYR A 90 16.64 -4.36 -1.88
CA TYR A 90 16.64 -4.72 -3.29
C TYR A 90 16.00 -3.67 -4.21
N PHE A 91 15.50 -2.57 -3.64
CA PHE A 91 14.77 -1.54 -4.39
C PHE A 91 15.39 -0.16 -4.15
N PRO A 92 15.45 0.71 -5.18
CA PRO A 92 15.77 2.10 -4.96
C PRO A 92 14.67 2.78 -4.11
N VAL A 93 15.03 3.82 -3.37
CA VAL A 93 14.10 4.52 -2.47
C VAL A 93 12.88 5.08 -3.21
N SER A 94 13.06 5.60 -4.43
CA SER A 94 11.96 6.07 -5.28
C SER A 94 10.90 5.00 -5.53
N MET A 95 11.33 3.77 -5.82
CA MET A 95 10.41 2.64 -6.03
C MET A 95 9.73 2.22 -4.74
N LEU A 96 10.41 2.26 -3.59
CA LEU A 96 9.79 1.99 -2.30
C LEU A 96 8.68 3.00 -1.96
N LYS A 97 8.92 4.29 -2.26
CA LYS A 97 7.90 5.35 -2.10
C LYS A 97 6.68 5.10 -3.00
N GLU A 98 6.91 4.70 -4.24
CA GLU A 98 5.84 4.35 -5.17
C GLU A 98 5.05 3.11 -4.69
N MET A 99 5.74 2.06 -4.26
CA MET A 99 5.09 0.85 -3.71
C MET A 99 4.23 1.17 -2.49
N LEU A 100 4.71 2.02 -1.57
CA LEU A 100 3.91 2.50 -0.43
C LEU A 100 2.65 3.22 -0.91
N TYR A 101 2.79 4.17 -1.84
CA TYR A 101 1.67 4.94 -2.36
C TYR A 101 0.62 4.06 -3.06
N GLN A 102 1.05 3.18 -3.96
CA GLN A 102 0.16 2.25 -4.69
C GLN A 102 -0.56 1.28 -3.75
N ASN A 103 0.07 0.94 -2.63
CA ASN A 103 -0.51 0.07 -1.60
C ASN A 103 -1.27 0.85 -0.50
N GLY A 104 -1.61 2.12 -0.75
CA GLY A 104 -2.48 2.91 0.13
C GLY A 104 -1.78 3.57 1.31
N MET A 105 -0.45 3.45 1.43
CA MET A 105 0.35 4.14 2.44
C MET A 105 0.73 5.52 1.90
N LYS A 106 0.10 6.56 2.42
CA LYS A 106 0.29 7.93 1.93
C LYS A 106 1.16 8.70 2.92
N LEU A 107 2.09 9.49 2.39
CA LEU A 107 2.89 10.40 3.22
C LEU A 107 1.95 11.39 3.91
N GLN A 108 1.93 11.37 5.23
CA GLN A 108 1.33 12.41 6.04
C GLN A 108 2.43 13.31 6.56
N GLY A 109 2.60 14.45 5.89
CA GLY A 109 3.39 15.55 6.43
C GLY A 109 2.64 16.22 7.59
N PRO A 110 3.25 17.21 8.26
CA PRO A 110 2.45 18.17 9.02
C PRO A 110 1.31 18.64 8.10
N ALA A 111 0.11 18.83 8.65
CA ALA A 111 -0.89 19.60 7.95
C ALA A 111 -0.24 20.96 7.66
N GLU A 112 0.29 21.16 6.45
CA GLU A 112 0.50 22.50 5.96
C GLU A 112 -0.91 23.07 5.89
N ASP A 113 -1.16 24.03 6.77
CA ASP A 113 -2.37 24.85 6.80
C ASP A 113 -2.79 25.16 5.35
N LEU A 114 -3.94 24.65 4.94
CA LEU A 114 -4.65 25.10 3.74
C LEU A 114 -5.09 26.56 3.90
#